data_AF-A0A1F7BLD0-F1
#
_entry.id   AF-A0A1F7BLD0-F1
#
_cell.length_a   1.000
_cell.length_b   1.000
_cell.length_c   1.000
_cell.angle_alpha   90.00
_cell.angle_beta   90.00
_cell.angle_gamma   90.00
#
_symmetry.space_group_name_H-M   'P 1'
#
loop_
_entity.id
_entity.type
_entity.pdbx_description
1 polymer ?
#
loop_
_entity_poly.entity_id
_entity_poly.type
_entity_poly.pdbx_seq_one_letter_code
_entity_poly.pdbx_strand_id
1 'polypeptide(L)'
;MSTLLGSLRHFAHTHDDLPAFHAAYLVLTFLVAAMLNMGAFAVLIIAHISLDIVKYREVHRYPWRAVFEGAVRESLVDLVLFFVGFTFAVYLHHSLVGIASLSGLARADITLIRAFATFVPKFEILHHFLKVVSHVRHYLYSIHSRMGHPWSTVEYLCFSFLALSVILLLGAPFLLHLDAQAMEKILLEELIPWRI
;
A
#
# COMPACT_ATOMS: atom_id res chain seq x y z
N MET A 1 -12.10 41.35 -4.59
CA MET A 1 -12.51 39.95 -4.33
C MET A 1 -12.59 39.08 -5.60
N SER A 2 -12.95 39.64 -6.77
CA SER A 2 -12.94 38.91 -8.06
C SER A 2 -11.55 38.46 -8.54
N THR A 3 -10.50 39.22 -8.24
CA THR A 3 -9.11 38.91 -8.61
C THR A 3 -8.48 37.77 -7.81
N LEU A 4 -8.80 37.67 -6.51
CA LEU A 4 -8.36 36.57 -5.65
C LEU A 4 -9.01 35.25 -6.05
N LEU A 5 -10.31 35.26 -6.34
CA LEU A 5 -11.04 34.09 -6.88
C LEU A 5 -10.50 33.65 -8.25
N GLY A 6 -10.18 34.61 -9.13
CA GLY A 6 -9.57 34.32 -10.43
C GLY A 6 -8.16 33.72 -10.31
N SER A 7 -7.33 34.27 -9.42
CA SER A 7 -5.97 33.78 -9.15
C SER A 7 -5.97 32.39 -8.50
N LEU A 8 -6.85 32.16 -7.52
CA LEU A 8 -7.03 30.83 -6.91
C LEU A 8 -7.52 29.79 -7.91
N ARG A 9 -8.44 30.17 -8.80
CA ARG A 9 -8.93 29.27 -9.85
C ARG A 9 -7.85 28.96 -10.88
N HIS A 10 -7.05 29.96 -11.27
CA HIS A 10 -5.93 29.75 -12.17
C HIS A 10 -4.90 28.83 -11.51
N PHE A 11 -4.48 29.13 -10.28
CA PHE A 11 -3.61 28.26 -9.49
C PHE A 11 -4.16 26.83 -9.40
N ALA A 12 -5.44 26.63 -9.11
CA ALA A 12 -6.05 25.30 -9.07
C ALA A 12 -6.01 24.55 -10.42
N HIS A 13 -5.81 25.23 -11.55
CA HIS A 13 -5.63 24.60 -12.86
C HIS A 13 -4.17 24.40 -13.26
N THR A 14 -3.23 25.23 -12.79
CA THR A 14 -1.80 25.18 -13.15
C THR A 14 -0.88 24.64 -12.05
N HIS A 15 -1.39 24.41 -10.83
CA HIS A 15 -0.57 23.99 -9.69
C HIS A 15 0.10 22.64 -9.90
N ASP A 16 -0.55 21.72 -10.60
CA ASP A 16 0.04 20.44 -10.98
C ASP A 16 1.27 20.64 -11.88
N ASP A 17 1.36 21.67 -12.72
CA ASP A 17 2.54 21.89 -13.58
C ASP A 17 3.77 22.44 -12.84
N LEU A 18 3.65 22.77 -11.55
CA LEU A 18 4.73 23.36 -10.77
C LEU A 18 5.63 22.27 -10.16
N PRO A 19 6.94 22.25 -10.46
CA PRO A 19 7.87 21.26 -9.89
C PRO A 19 7.92 21.30 -8.35
N ALA A 20 7.74 22.49 -7.76
CA ALA A 20 7.70 22.66 -6.31
C ALA A 20 6.46 22.01 -5.67
N PHE A 21 5.32 22.01 -6.36
CA PHE A 21 4.10 21.37 -5.86
C PHE A 21 4.22 19.85 -5.90
N HIS A 22 4.76 19.30 -6.99
CA HIS A 22 5.14 17.89 -7.09
C HIS A 22 6.12 17.47 -5.99
N ALA A 23 7.17 18.26 -5.77
CA ALA A 23 8.15 17.98 -4.72
C ALA A 23 7.51 18.00 -3.32
N ALA A 24 6.66 19.00 -3.03
CA ALA A 24 5.94 19.07 -1.77
C ALA A 24 4.99 17.89 -1.56
N TYR A 25 4.27 17.48 -2.61
CA TYR A 25 3.41 16.29 -2.60
C TYR A 25 4.19 15.01 -2.32
N LEU A 26 5.33 14.81 -2.98
CA LEU A 26 6.19 13.65 -2.77
C LEU A 26 6.77 13.63 -1.34
N VAL A 27 7.21 14.77 -0.83
CA VAL A 27 7.70 14.89 0.55
C VAL A 27 6.59 14.59 1.56
N LEU A 28 5.38 15.11 1.34
CA LEU A 28 4.25 14.82 2.22
C LEU A 28 3.86 13.34 2.18
N THR A 29 3.83 12.75 0.98
CA THR A 29 3.59 11.30 0.79
C THR A 29 4.65 10.48 1.52
N PHE A 30 5.92 10.88 1.42
CA PHE A 30 7.02 10.25 2.15
C PHE A 30 6.81 10.33 3.66
N LEU A 31 6.51 11.51 4.21
CA LEU A 31 6.32 11.70 5.65
C LEU A 31 5.12 10.90 6.17
N VAL A 32 3.99 10.92 5.47
CA VAL A 32 2.79 10.17 5.87
C VAL A 32 3.05 8.67 5.79
N ALA A 33 3.72 8.17 4.74
CA ALA A 33 4.06 6.76 4.62
C ALA A 33 5.05 6.29 5.71
N ALA A 34 5.95 7.16 6.15
CA ALA A 34 6.87 6.87 7.25
C ALA A 34 6.16 6.84 8.63
N MET A 35 5.11 7.64 8.80
CA MET A 35 4.37 7.74 10.06
C MET A 35 3.29 6.67 10.22
N LEU A 36 2.67 6.21 9.14
CA LEU A 36 1.55 5.27 9.22
C LEU A 36 2.01 3.81 9.35
N ASN A 37 1.33 3.05 10.22
CA ASN A 37 1.53 1.61 10.35
C ASN A 37 0.82 0.82 9.23
N MET A 38 1.08 -0.49 9.15
CA MET A 38 0.48 -1.35 8.11
C MET A 38 -1.06 -1.36 8.19
N GLY A 39 -1.64 -1.30 9.38
CA GLY A 39 -3.09 -1.20 9.59
C GLY A 39 -3.74 -0.03 8.88
N ALA A 40 -3.13 1.15 8.97
CA ALA A 40 -3.61 2.33 8.24
C ALA A 40 -3.57 2.12 6.72
N PHE A 41 -2.53 1.45 6.21
CA PHE A 41 -2.45 1.06 4.80
C PHE A 41 -3.49 0.03 4.39
N ALA A 42 -3.82 -0.93 5.26
CA ALA A 42 -4.92 -1.86 5.02
C ALA A 42 -6.25 -1.12 4.84
N VAL A 43 -6.51 -0.09 5.65
CA VAL A 43 -7.70 0.77 5.51
C VAL A 43 -7.72 1.49 4.16
N LEU A 44 -6.59 2.05 3.69
CA LEU A 44 -6.51 2.69 2.38
C LEU A 44 -6.80 1.71 1.24
N ILE A 45 -6.28 0.49 1.32
CA ILE A 45 -6.52 -0.56 0.33
C ILE A 45 -7.99 -0.97 0.33
N ILE A 46 -8.60 -1.14 1.51
CA ILE A 46 -10.04 -1.44 1.62
C ILE A 46 -10.87 -0.31 1.01
N ALA A 47 -10.51 0.95 1.26
CA ALA A 47 -11.18 2.09 0.65
C ALA A 47 -11.03 2.08 -0.88
N HIS A 48 -9.85 1.75 -1.40
CA HIS A 48 -9.60 1.62 -2.83
C HIS A 48 -10.43 0.50 -3.46
N ILE A 49 -10.41 -0.71 -2.90
CA ILE A 49 -11.24 -1.85 -3.34
C ILE A 49 -12.72 -1.48 -3.32
N SER A 50 -13.17 -0.73 -2.30
CA SER A 50 -14.55 -0.28 -2.21
C SER A 50 -14.92 0.67 -3.35
N LEU A 51 -14.02 1.58 -3.74
CA LEU A 51 -14.20 2.43 -4.93
C LEU A 51 -14.26 1.60 -6.21
N ASP A 52 -13.43 0.56 -6.33
CA ASP A 52 -13.46 -0.34 -7.49
C ASP A 52 -14.78 -1.10 -7.58
N ILE A 53 -15.31 -1.57 -6.45
CA ILE A 53 -16.62 -2.20 -6.40
C ILE A 53 -17.70 -1.22 -6.88
N VAL A 54 -17.72 0.02 -6.40
CA VAL A 54 -18.68 1.05 -6.85
C VAL A 54 -18.51 1.37 -8.33
N LYS A 55 -17.26 1.55 -8.79
CA LYS A 55 -16.90 1.77 -10.20
C LYS A 55 -17.48 0.68 -11.11
N TYR A 56 -17.15 -0.58 -10.85
CA TYR A 56 -17.58 -1.66 -11.72
C TYR A 56 -19.07 -1.98 -11.57
N ARG A 57 -19.62 -1.87 -10.35
CA ARG A 57 -21.00 -2.27 -10.07
C ARG A 57 -22.03 -1.19 -10.38
N GLU A 58 -21.79 0.04 -9.95
CA GLU A 58 -22.77 1.12 -10.03
C GLU A 58 -22.56 1.99 -11.27
N VAL A 59 -21.32 2.32 -11.61
CA VAL A 59 -21.01 3.17 -12.76
C VAL A 59 -21.09 2.36 -14.06
N HIS A 60 -20.41 1.21 -14.12
CA HIS A 60 -20.34 0.39 -15.34
C HIS A 60 -21.36 -0.77 -15.40
N ARG A 61 -22.10 -1.03 -14.32
CA ARG A 61 -23.20 -2.03 -14.27
C ARG A 61 -22.79 -3.46 -14.61
N TYR A 62 -21.55 -3.84 -14.32
CA TYR A 62 -21.07 -5.19 -14.58
C TYR A 62 -21.67 -6.25 -13.62
N PRO A 63 -21.71 -7.53 -14.05
CA PRO A 63 -22.04 -8.64 -13.16
C PRO A 63 -20.97 -8.83 -12.10
N TRP A 64 -21.35 -9.38 -10.94
CA TRP A 64 -20.43 -9.55 -9.79
C TRP A 64 -19.12 -10.25 -10.14
N ARG A 65 -19.14 -11.26 -11.01
CA ARG A 65 -17.91 -11.94 -11.46
C ARG A 65 -16.89 -10.96 -12.09
N ALA A 66 -17.35 -10.05 -12.93
CA ALA A 66 -16.51 -9.04 -13.56
C ALA A 66 -16.15 -7.90 -12.60
N VAL A 67 -17.01 -7.60 -11.62
CA VAL A 67 -16.69 -6.67 -10.51
C VAL A 67 -15.52 -7.19 -9.70
N PHE A 68 -15.55 -8.47 -9.29
CA PHE A 68 -14.46 -9.10 -8.56
C PHE A 68 -13.18 -9.15 -9.39
N GLU A 69 -13.27 -9.51 -10.67
CA GLU A 69 -12.11 -9.48 -11.56
C GLU A 69 -11.49 -8.08 -11.63
N GLY A 70 -12.30 -7.05 -11.86
CA GLY A 70 -11.85 -5.66 -11.95
C GLY A 70 -11.21 -5.18 -10.66
N ALA A 71 -11.88 -5.36 -9.52
CA ALA A 71 -11.36 -4.97 -8.22
C ALA A 71 -10.06 -5.71 -7.85
N VAL A 72 -9.97 -7.01 -8.13
CA VAL A 72 -8.73 -7.77 -7.91
C VAL A 72 -7.63 -7.24 -8.81
N ARG A 73 -7.87 -7.01 -10.10
CA ARG A 73 -6.84 -6.51 -11.04
C ARG A 73 -6.30 -5.14 -10.65
N GLU A 74 -7.17 -4.23 -10.23
CA GLU A 74 -6.78 -2.87 -9.87
C GLU A 74 -6.07 -2.80 -8.51
N SER A 75 -6.47 -3.65 -7.57
CA SER A 75 -5.90 -3.68 -6.22
C SER A 75 -4.80 -4.75 -6.02
N LEU A 76 -4.49 -5.59 -7.03
CA LEU A 76 -3.55 -6.71 -6.88
C LEU A 76 -2.16 -6.25 -6.44
N VAL A 77 -1.66 -5.16 -7.02
CA VAL A 77 -0.35 -4.61 -6.70
C VAL A 77 -0.34 -4.08 -5.27
N ASP A 78 -1.36 -3.32 -4.87
CA ASP A 78 -1.47 -2.78 -3.52
C ASP A 78 -1.53 -3.91 -2.47
N LEU A 79 -2.27 -4.98 -2.76
CA LEU A 79 -2.33 -6.17 -1.93
C LEU A 79 -0.97 -6.86 -1.81
N VAL A 80 -0.26 -7.07 -2.92
CA VAL A 80 1.09 -7.67 -2.89
C VAL A 80 2.04 -6.81 -2.07
N LEU A 81 2.08 -5.50 -2.33
CA LEU A 81 2.94 -4.57 -1.60
C LEU A 81 2.61 -4.59 -0.10
N PHE A 82 1.33 -4.61 0.26
CA PHE A 82 0.90 -4.73 1.64
C PHE A 82 1.39 -6.03 2.28
N PHE A 83 1.16 -7.19 1.66
CA PHE A 83 1.54 -8.48 2.22
C PHE A 83 3.07 -8.66 2.29
N VAL A 84 3.81 -8.17 1.30
CA VAL A 84 5.27 -8.17 1.30
C VAL A 84 5.80 -7.26 2.41
N GLY A 85 5.32 -6.01 2.46
CA GLY A 85 5.68 -5.06 3.51
C GLY A 85 5.34 -5.57 4.91
N PHE A 86 4.21 -6.28 5.05
CA PHE A 86 3.78 -6.87 6.31
C PHE A 86 4.63 -8.09 6.69
N THR A 87 5.03 -8.91 5.71
CA THR A 87 5.98 -10.00 5.94
C THR A 87 7.31 -9.45 6.46
N PHE A 88 7.84 -8.40 5.83
CA PHE A 88 9.04 -7.72 6.33
C PHE A 88 8.82 -7.09 7.69
N ALA A 89 7.66 -6.47 7.92
CA ALA A 89 7.31 -5.92 9.22
C ALA A 89 7.41 -7.02 10.27
N VAL A 90 6.69 -8.14 10.13
CA VAL A 90 6.66 -9.27 11.08
C VAL A 90 8.04 -9.93 11.26
N TYR A 91 8.72 -10.31 10.19
CA TYR A 91 10.01 -11.03 10.27
C TYR A 91 11.15 -10.16 10.79
N LEU A 92 11.02 -8.83 10.66
CA LEU A 92 12.00 -7.87 11.16
C LEU A 92 11.47 -7.08 12.37
N HIS A 93 10.28 -7.42 12.89
CA HIS A 93 9.62 -6.75 14.01
C HIS A 93 10.42 -7.06 15.27
N HIS A 94 11.33 -6.15 15.60
CA HIS A 94 12.22 -6.28 16.75
C HIS A 94 13.02 -7.58 16.76
N SER A 95 14.09 -7.63 15.95
CA SER A 95 15.36 -8.22 16.39
C SER A 95 15.19 -9.46 17.26
N LEU A 96 14.67 -10.54 16.66
CA LEU A 96 14.82 -11.89 17.22
C LEU A 96 16.27 -11.97 17.69
N VAL A 97 16.42 -12.17 19.00
CA VAL A 97 17.58 -12.28 19.90
C VAL A 97 18.98 -12.46 19.25
N GLY A 98 19.11 -13.02 18.04
CA GLY A 98 20.35 -13.18 17.28
C GLY A 98 20.97 -11.94 16.60
N ILE A 99 20.25 -10.83 16.34
CA ILE A 99 20.90 -9.60 15.80
C ILE A 99 21.65 -8.83 16.90
N ALA A 100 21.27 -9.02 18.17
CA ALA A 100 22.01 -8.45 19.29
C ALA A 100 23.45 -8.99 19.36
N SER A 101 23.69 -10.21 18.89
CA SER A 101 25.03 -10.81 18.74
C SER A 101 25.77 -10.44 17.45
N LEU A 102 25.14 -9.74 16.50
CA LEU A 102 25.80 -9.25 15.29
C LEU A 102 26.58 -7.95 15.59
N SER A 103 27.67 -7.75 14.86
CA SER A 103 28.49 -6.53 14.94
C SER A 103 27.66 -5.28 14.62
N GLY A 104 28.10 -4.11 15.11
CA GLY A 104 27.38 -2.85 14.93
C GLY A 104 27.08 -2.49 13.48
N LEU A 105 27.96 -2.87 12.54
CA LEU A 105 27.77 -2.65 11.10
C LEU A 105 26.64 -3.52 10.53
N ALA A 106 26.63 -4.82 10.82
CA ALA A 106 25.58 -5.73 10.33
C ALA A 106 24.19 -5.37 10.88
N ARG A 107 24.13 -4.83 12.10
CA ARG A 107 22.87 -4.32 12.67
C ARG A 107 22.34 -3.10 11.92
N ALA A 108 23.23 -2.19 11.52
CA ALA A 108 22.85 -1.00 10.75
C ALA A 108 22.30 -1.39 9.37
N ASP A 109 22.95 -2.32 8.67
CA ASP A 109 22.50 -2.80 7.36
C ASP A 109 21.12 -3.45 7.41
N ILE A 110 20.86 -4.31 8.41
CA ILE A 110 19.55 -4.96 8.57
C ILE A 110 18.46 -3.92 8.92
N THR A 111 18.80 -2.93 9.74
CA THR A 111 17.87 -1.85 10.09
C THR A 111 17.52 -1.02 8.86
N LEU A 112 18.50 -0.74 8.01
CA LEU A 112 18.31 -0.03 6.75
C LEU A 112 17.44 -0.84 5.79
N ILE A 113 17.73 -2.14 5.63
CA ILE A 113 16.93 -3.06 4.81
C ILE A 113 15.48 -3.09 5.32
N ARG A 114 15.25 -3.21 6.63
CA ARG A 114 13.91 -3.15 7.22
C ARG A 114 13.22 -1.85 6.88
N ALA A 115 13.90 -0.72 7.07
CA ALA A 115 13.34 0.59 6.79
C ALA A 115 12.91 0.68 5.33
N PHE A 116 13.77 0.34 4.37
CA PHE A 116 13.41 0.35 2.95
C PHE A 116 12.32 -0.66 2.59
N ALA A 117 12.43 -1.89 3.07
CA ALA A 117 11.50 -2.97 2.73
C ALA A 117 10.08 -2.75 3.28
N THR A 118 9.95 -2.00 4.38
CA THR A 118 8.64 -1.58 4.92
C THR A 118 8.17 -0.25 4.35
N PHE A 119 9.09 0.69 4.11
CA PHE A 119 8.77 2.03 3.63
C PHE A 119 8.35 2.06 2.16
N VAL A 120 9.10 1.39 1.27
CA VAL A 120 8.83 1.42 -0.18
C VAL A 120 7.42 0.96 -0.50
N PRO A 121 6.91 -0.17 0.04
CA PRO A 121 5.53 -0.59 -0.19
C PRO A 121 4.50 0.45 0.29
N LYS A 122 4.72 1.02 1.48
CA LYS A 122 3.84 2.05 2.05
C LYS A 122 3.80 3.30 1.16
N PHE A 123 4.95 3.76 0.70
CA PHE A 123 5.03 4.91 -0.19
C PHE A 123 4.27 4.69 -1.48
N GLU A 124 4.46 3.54 -2.14
CA GLU A 124 3.78 3.19 -3.39
C GLU A 124 2.26 3.09 -3.22
N ILE A 125 1.77 2.42 -2.17
CA ILE A 125 0.33 2.32 -1.88
C ILE A 125 -0.27 3.71 -1.65
N LEU A 126 0.40 4.56 -0.86
CA LEU A 126 -0.10 5.90 -0.58
C LEU A 126 -0.11 6.76 -1.85
N HIS A 127 0.96 6.71 -2.64
CA HIS A 127 1.07 7.44 -3.89
C HIS A 127 -0.04 7.05 -4.86
N HIS A 128 -0.29 5.74 -5.01
CA HIS A 128 -1.35 5.22 -5.85
C HIS A 128 -2.73 5.68 -5.36
N PHE A 129 -3.00 5.54 -4.06
CA PHE A 129 -4.26 5.97 -3.46
C PHE A 129 -4.53 7.47 -3.65
N LEU A 130 -3.54 8.32 -3.41
CA LEU A 130 -3.66 9.77 -3.61
C LEU A 130 -3.87 10.13 -5.08
N LYS A 131 -3.27 9.40 -6.02
CA LYS A 131 -3.53 9.55 -7.45
C LYS A 131 -4.98 9.20 -7.81
N VAL A 132 -5.52 8.13 -7.23
CA VAL A 132 -6.93 7.74 -7.42
C VAL A 132 -7.87 8.79 -6.85
N VAL A 133 -7.61 9.29 -5.64
CA VAL A 133 -8.47 10.29 -4.98
C VAL A 133 -8.43 11.65 -5.70
N SER A 134 -7.25 12.11 -6.11
CA SER A 134 -7.11 13.40 -6.82
C SER A 134 -7.87 13.41 -8.15
N HIS A 135 -8.02 12.25 -8.80
CA HIS A 135 -8.68 12.11 -10.10
C HIS A 135 -9.88 11.17 -10.05
N VAL A 136 -10.60 11.13 -8.91
CA VAL A 136 -11.64 10.11 -8.65
C VAL A 136 -12.71 10.06 -9.74
N ARG A 137 -13.15 11.20 -10.27
CA ARG A 137 -14.14 11.23 -11.35
C ARG A 137 -13.60 10.53 -12.59
N HIS A 138 -12.39 10.87 -13.01
CA HIS A 138 -11.77 10.23 -14.18
C HIS A 138 -11.55 8.74 -13.95
N TYR A 139 -11.08 8.37 -12.75
CA TYR A 139 -10.87 6.99 -12.33
C TYR A 139 -12.15 6.14 -12.40
N LEU A 140 -13.28 6.68 -11.94
CA LEU A 140 -14.56 5.97 -11.93
C LEU A 140 -15.11 5.70 -13.34
N TYR A 141 -14.69 6.44 -14.35
CA TYR A 141 -15.14 6.24 -15.74
C TYR A 141 -14.15 5.45 -16.61
N SER A 142 -12.92 5.22 -16.14
CA SER A 142 -11.91 4.47 -16.88
C SER A 142 -11.92 2.99 -16.48
N ILE A 143 -12.25 2.11 -17.42
CA ILE A 143 -12.23 0.66 -17.19
C ILE A 143 -10.79 0.14 -17.26
N HIS A 144 -10.43 -0.83 -16.41
CA HIS A 144 -9.14 -1.50 -16.50
C HIS A 144 -8.92 -2.09 -17.90
N SER A 145 -7.78 -1.78 -18.51
CA SER A 145 -7.48 -2.09 -19.91
C SER A 145 -7.51 -3.59 -20.25
N ARG A 146 -7.37 -4.46 -19.24
CA ARG A 146 -7.35 -5.92 -19.38
C ARG A 146 -8.59 -6.63 -18.84
N MET A 147 -9.68 -5.92 -18.57
CA MET A 147 -10.91 -6.56 -18.12
C MET A 147 -11.40 -7.58 -19.17
N GLY A 148 -11.68 -8.82 -18.75
CA GLY A 148 -12.14 -9.89 -19.64
C GLY A 148 -11.04 -10.58 -20.45
N HIS A 149 -9.78 -10.15 -20.30
CA HIS A 149 -8.62 -10.82 -20.88
C HIS A 149 -8.00 -11.82 -19.88
N PRO A 150 -7.21 -12.82 -20.35
CA PRO A 150 -6.45 -13.66 -19.44
C PRO A 150 -5.47 -12.86 -18.57
N TRP A 151 -5.16 -13.39 -17.38
CA TRP A 151 -4.14 -12.83 -16.50
C TRP A 151 -2.79 -12.74 -17.21
N SER A 152 -2.11 -11.61 -16.99
CA SER A 152 -0.78 -11.32 -17.48
C SER A 152 0.28 -12.07 -16.68
N THR A 153 1.47 -12.23 -17.25
CA THR A 153 2.63 -12.78 -16.54
C THR A 153 2.96 -11.99 -15.27
N VAL A 154 2.79 -10.66 -15.29
CA VAL A 154 3.02 -9.80 -14.13
C VAL A 154 1.97 -10.08 -13.05
N GLU A 155 0.70 -10.26 -13.42
CA GLU A 155 -0.36 -10.61 -12.47
C GLU A 155 -0.13 -12.00 -11.86
N TYR A 156 0.30 -12.99 -12.65
CA TYR A 156 0.70 -14.29 -12.12
C TYR A 156 1.90 -14.21 -11.16
N LEU A 157 2.88 -13.35 -11.46
CA LEU A 157 4.00 -13.08 -10.56
C LEU A 157 3.51 -12.43 -9.26
N CYS A 158 2.59 -11.46 -9.34
CA CYS A 158 1.94 -10.85 -8.19
C CYS A 158 1.20 -11.89 -7.34
N PHE A 159 0.39 -12.77 -7.95
CA PHE A 159 -0.26 -13.87 -7.22
C PHE A 159 0.75 -14.80 -6.55
N SER A 160 1.89 -15.04 -7.18
CA SER A 160 2.95 -15.89 -6.63
C SER A 160 3.60 -15.24 -5.40
N PHE A 161 3.92 -13.94 -5.46
CA PHE A 161 4.42 -13.18 -4.31
C PHE A 161 3.39 -13.06 -3.19
N LEU A 162 2.12 -12.85 -3.53
CA LEU A 162 1.02 -12.83 -2.56
C LEU A 162 0.93 -14.18 -1.84
N ALA A 163 0.91 -15.29 -2.59
CA ALA A 163 0.85 -16.64 -2.03
C ALA A 163 2.07 -16.94 -1.14
N LEU A 164 3.28 -16.60 -1.60
CA LEU A 164 4.49 -16.77 -0.81
C LEU A 164 4.45 -15.95 0.48
N SER A 165 4.01 -14.69 0.42
CA SER A 165 3.92 -13.81 1.59
C SER A 165 2.91 -14.35 2.60
N VAL A 166 1.75 -14.83 2.15
CA VAL A 166 0.77 -15.49 3.01
C VAL A 166 1.35 -16.74 3.66
N ILE A 167 2.04 -17.60 2.90
CA ILE A 167 2.69 -18.80 3.44
C ILE A 167 3.73 -18.44 4.51
N LEU A 168 4.57 -17.43 4.26
CA LEU A 168 5.57 -16.97 5.21
C LEU A 168 4.91 -16.42 6.48
N LEU A 169 3.88 -15.57 6.35
CA LEU A 169 3.17 -15.02 7.51
C LEU A 169 2.49 -16.11 8.36
N LEU A 170 1.85 -17.11 7.72
CA LEU A 170 1.27 -18.25 8.42
C LEU A 170 2.34 -19.14 9.08
N GLY A 171 3.51 -19.24 8.46
CA GLY A 171 4.67 -19.97 8.99
C GLY A 171 5.46 -19.21 10.05
N ALA A 172 5.27 -17.90 10.18
CA ALA A 172 6.07 -17.02 11.04
C ALA A 172 6.11 -17.47 12.52
N PRO A 173 4.99 -17.88 13.17
CA PRO A 173 5.05 -18.34 14.56
C PRO A 173 6.01 -19.52 14.75
N PHE A 174 6.03 -20.45 13.79
CA PHE A 174 6.84 -21.66 13.84
C PHE A 174 8.31 -21.39 13.49
N LEU A 175 8.55 -20.62 12.42
CA LEU A 175 9.90 -20.33 11.92
C LEU A 175 10.68 -19.44 12.89
N LEU A 176 9.99 -18.47 13.51
CA LEU A 176 10.58 -17.52 14.43
C LEU A 176 10.51 -17.99 15.89
N HIS A 177 9.94 -19.18 16.15
CA HIS A 177 9.73 -19.73 17.49
C HIS A 177 9.06 -18.72 18.45
N LEU A 178 8.08 -17.97 17.92
CA LEU A 178 7.37 -16.95 18.67
C LEU A 178 6.31 -17.58 19.56
N ASP A 179 6.20 -17.10 20.80
CA ASP A 179 5.04 -17.40 21.62
C ASP A 179 3.80 -16.68 21.06
N ALA A 180 2.62 -17.17 21.43
CA ALA A 180 1.36 -16.59 20.96
C ALA A 180 1.22 -15.12 21.37
N GLN A 181 1.74 -14.74 22.54
CA GLN A 181 1.69 -13.38 23.07
C GLN A 181 2.57 -12.41 22.29
N ALA A 182 3.79 -12.80 21.92
CA ALA A 182 4.63 -11.97 21.05
C ALA A 182 3.94 -11.81 19.70
N MET A 183 3.48 -12.89 19.07
CA MET A 183 2.80 -12.79 17.77
C MET A 183 1.60 -11.84 17.85
N GLU A 184 0.74 -11.98 18.86
CA GLU A 184 -0.38 -11.06 19.08
C GLU A 184 0.09 -9.61 19.20
N LYS A 185 1.14 -9.35 19.99
CA LYS A 185 1.71 -8.01 20.13
C LYS A 185 2.18 -7.43 18.79
N ILE A 186 2.92 -8.20 17.99
CA ILE A 186 3.37 -7.79 16.65
C ILE A 186 2.17 -7.40 15.78
N LEU A 187 1.16 -8.26 15.74
CA LEU A 187 -0.05 -8.04 14.96
C LEU A 187 -0.80 -6.78 15.42
N LEU A 188 -0.93 -6.57 16.73
CA LEU A 188 -1.61 -5.39 17.27
C LEU A 188 -0.82 -4.10 17.02
N GLU A 189 0.50 -4.13 17.03
CA GLU A 189 1.32 -2.95 16.73
C GLU A 189 1.29 -2.61 15.24
N GLU A 190 1.37 -3.62 14.37
CA GLU A 190 1.44 -3.38 12.92
C GLU A 190 0.05 -3.17 12.29
N LEU A 191 -1.00 -3.88 12.73
CA LEU A 191 -2.32 -3.88 12.08
C LEU A 191 -3.35 -2.93 12.71
N ILE A 192 -3.14 -2.40 13.92
CA ILE A 192 -4.07 -1.43 14.51
C ILE A 192 -3.78 -0.04 13.95
N PRO A 193 -4.65 0.57 13.11
CA PRO A 193 -4.32 1.79 12.34
C PRO A 193 -3.92 3.01 13.18
N TRP A 194 -4.42 3.09 14.42
CA TRP A 194 -4.26 4.23 15.32
C TRP A 194 -3.13 4.08 16.35
N ARG A 195 -2.40 2.95 16.35
CA ARG A 195 -1.16 2.78 17.11
C ARG A 195 0.02 3.25 16.26
N ILE A 196 0.30 4.56 16.33
CA ILE A 196 1.46 5.20 15.69
C ILE A 196 2.62 5.25 16.67
#